data_AF-A0A9P7G6K6-F1
#
_entry.id   AF-A0A9P7G6K6-F1
#
_cell.length_a   1.000
_cell.length_b   1.000
_cell.length_c   1.000
_cell.angle_alpha   90.00
_cell.angle_beta   90.00
_cell.angle_gamma   90.00
#
_symmetry.space_group_name_H-M   'P 1'
#
loop_
_entity.id
_entity.type
_entity.pdbx_description
1 polymer ?
#
loop_
_entity_poly.entity_id
_entity_poly.type
_entity_poly.pdbx_seq_one_letter_code
_entity_poly.pdbx_strand_id
1 'polypeptide(L)'
;MLEKYKRADFGRCPRVLCQLQPLLPVGLTDVPYEKSVKLYCGRCEDLYSPKSTRHGSIDGAYFGTTFPHLLFLVYPTLIPPKSGPTDLGSLTKDGEGKNRRRLKEEQDVSAAEGVGESISTANAALKAERYRPRIYGFQLNETAKLQRWQEAVRDRQVARLEALEERT
;
A
#
# COMPACT_ATOMS: atom_id res chain seq x y z
N MET A 1 0.35 12.31 -17.30
CA MET A 1 0.19 11.29 -16.23
C MET A 1 -0.12 11.88 -14.87
N LEU A 2 0.52 12.99 -14.48
CA LEU A 2 0.26 13.66 -13.20
C LEU A 2 -1.23 14.01 -12.96
N GLU A 3 -1.90 14.57 -13.96
CA GLU A 3 -3.33 14.92 -13.84
C GLU A 3 -4.20 13.69 -13.60
N LYS A 4 -3.92 12.59 -14.30
CA LYS A 4 -4.58 11.29 -14.13
C LYS A 4 -4.36 10.73 -12.73
N TYR A 5 -3.16 10.92 -12.16
CA TYR A 5 -2.86 10.55 -10.78
C TYR A 5 -3.67 11.37 -9.77
N LYS A 6 -3.74 12.70 -9.96
CA LYS A 6 -4.56 13.59 -9.11
C LYS A 6 -6.04 13.21 -9.14
N ARG A 7 -6.55 12.75 -10.28
CA ARG A 7 -7.93 12.27 -10.45
C ARG A 7 -8.15 10.81 -10.00
N ALA A 8 -7.08 10.11 -9.62
CA ALA A 8 -7.08 8.69 -9.28
C ALA A 8 -7.57 7.75 -10.40
N ASP A 9 -7.31 8.10 -11.66
CA ASP A 9 -7.75 7.33 -12.85
C ASP A 9 -7.16 5.91 -12.90
N PHE A 10 -5.97 5.72 -12.32
CA PHE A 10 -5.31 4.42 -12.25
C PHE A 10 -5.87 3.52 -11.15
N GLY A 11 -6.82 4.04 -10.37
CA GLY A 11 -7.40 3.37 -9.23
C GLY A 11 -6.75 3.76 -7.90
N ARG A 12 -7.18 3.04 -6.87
CA ARG A 12 -6.89 3.34 -5.47
C ARG A 12 -6.40 2.09 -4.76
N CYS A 13 -5.52 2.28 -3.78
CA CYS A 13 -4.88 1.20 -3.04
C CYS A 13 -5.93 0.25 -2.42
N PRO A 14 -5.78 -1.08 -2.58
CA PRO A 14 -6.69 -2.04 -1.98
C PRO A 14 -6.47 -2.22 -0.46
N ARG A 15 -5.32 -1.77 0.08
CA ARG A 15 -5.11 -1.80 1.53
C ARG A 15 -6.03 -0.78 2.21
N VAL A 16 -6.87 -1.27 3.11
CA VAL A 16 -7.83 -0.46 3.88
C VAL A 16 -7.14 0.69 4.62
N LEU A 17 -5.97 0.42 5.23
CA LEU A 17 -5.22 1.40 6.01
C LEU A 17 -4.46 2.42 5.14
N CYS A 18 -4.43 2.25 3.82
CA CYS A 18 -3.94 3.29 2.91
C CYS A 18 -5.01 4.34 2.57
N GLN A 19 -6.24 4.19 3.08
CA GLN A 19 -7.33 5.16 2.96
C GLN A 19 -7.53 5.64 1.51
N LEU A 20 -7.66 4.67 0.59
CA LEU A 20 -7.97 4.94 -0.80
C LEU A 20 -6.94 5.82 -1.54
N GLN A 21 -5.66 5.76 -1.11
CA GLN A 21 -4.53 6.41 -1.79
C GLN A 21 -4.51 6.13 -3.31
N PRO A 22 -4.43 7.17 -4.16
CA PRO A 22 -4.24 7.02 -5.60
C PRO A 22 -2.98 6.21 -5.96
N LEU A 23 -3.10 5.38 -6.99
CA LEU A 23 -2.04 4.51 -7.48
C LEU A 23 -1.40 5.04 -8.77
N LEU A 24 -0.24 4.51 -9.13
CA LEU A 24 0.45 4.77 -10.39
C LEU A 24 0.71 3.45 -11.13
N PRO A 25 0.61 3.40 -12.46
CA PRO A 25 0.98 2.21 -13.23
C PRO A 25 2.50 2.01 -13.19
N VAL A 26 2.94 0.75 -13.22
CA VAL A 26 4.36 0.39 -13.26
C VAL A 26 4.55 -0.95 -13.96
N GLY A 27 5.61 -1.06 -14.75
CA GLY A 27 6.08 -2.32 -15.31
C GLY A 27 6.97 -3.06 -14.30
N LEU A 28 6.89 -4.40 -14.25
CA LEU A 28 7.87 -5.19 -13.49
C LEU A 28 9.16 -5.41 -14.27
N THR A 29 9.09 -5.31 -15.60
CA THR A 29 10.21 -5.39 -16.52
C THR A 29 10.00 -4.37 -17.64
N ASP A 30 11.09 -3.94 -18.27
CA ASP A 30 11.06 -3.05 -19.43
C ASP A 30 11.06 -3.84 -20.76
N VAL A 31 11.07 -5.18 -20.69
CA VAL A 31 11.05 -6.08 -21.84
C VAL A 31 9.58 -6.37 -22.20
N PRO A 32 9.16 -6.09 -23.45
CA PRO A 32 7.80 -6.37 -23.89
C PRO A 32 7.42 -7.86 -23.82
N TYR A 33 6.13 -8.12 -23.64
CA TYR A 33 5.48 -9.44 -23.61
C TYR A 33 5.88 -10.36 -22.45
N GLU A 34 6.57 -9.84 -21.43
CA GLU A 34 6.99 -10.64 -20.28
C GLU A 34 5.97 -10.60 -19.14
N LYS A 35 5.58 -9.40 -18.69
CA LYS A 35 4.69 -9.20 -17.54
C LYS A 35 3.70 -8.07 -17.79
N SER A 36 2.47 -8.26 -17.33
CA SER A 36 1.47 -7.20 -17.39
C SER A 36 1.70 -6.10 -16.36
N VAL A 37 1.08 -4.95 -16.61
CA VAL A 37 1.17 -3.75 -15.76
C VAL A 37 0.69 -4.03 -14.33
N LYS A 38 1.42 -3.48 -13.36
CA LYS A 38 1.06 -3.43 -11.96
C LYS A 38 0.78 -2.00 -11.52
N LEU A 39 0.22 -1.85 -10.34
CA LEU A 39 -0.11 -0.56 -9.75
C LEU A 39 0.70 -0.36 -8.46
N TYR A 40 1.50 0.69 -8.43
CA TYR A 40 2.31 1.10 -7.30
C TYR A 40 1.55 2.07 -6.38
N CYS A 41 1.62 1.82 -5.08
CA CYS A 41 1.11 2.72 -4.05
C CYS A 41 2.25 3.49 -3.38
N GLY A 42 2.26 4.81 -3.50
CA GLY A 42 3.27 5.65 -2.82
C GLY A 42 3.17 5.66 -1.29
N ARG A 43 2.07 5.15 -0.70
CA ARG A 43 1.85 5.18 0.75
C ARG A 43 2.33 3.92 1.47
N CYS A 44 1.99 2.74 0.94
CA CYS A 44 2.48 1.47 1.50
C CYS A 44 3.66 0.88 0.73
N GLU A 45 4.12 1.56 -0.32
CA GLU A 45 5.32 1.21 -1.11
C GLU A 45 5.27 -0.23 -1.65
N ASP A 46 4.09 -0.63 -2.11
CA ASP A 46 3.78 -2.02 -2.48
C ASP A 46 3.02 -2.06 -3.81
N LEU A 47 3.08 -3.21 -4.48
CA LEU A 47 2.57 -3.43 -5.83
C LEU A 47 1.27 -4.23 -5.82
N TYR A 48 0.32 -3.79 -6.64
CA TYR A 48 -1.00 -4.39 -6.75
C TYR A 48 -1.33 -4.76 -8.19
N SER A 49 -2.09 -5.84 -8.36
CA SER A 49 -2.69 -6.14 -9.66
C SER A 49 -3.89 -5.22 -9.92
N PRO A 50 -4.07 -4.71 -11.15
CA PRO A 50 -5.27 -3.98 -11.53
C PRO A 50 -6.54 -4.80 -11.25
N LYS A 51 -7.59 -4.15 -10.74
CA LYS A 51 -8.86 -4.84 -10.42
C LYS A 51 -9.62 -5.31 -11.66
N SER A 52 -9.51 -4.55 -12.76
CA SER A 52 -10.17 -4.89 -14.03
C SER A 52 -9.28 -5.78 -14.87
N THR A 53 -9.84 -6.88 -15.38
CA THR A 53 -9.20 -7.78 -16.34
C THR A 53 -8.75 -7.05 -17.61
N ARG A 54 -9.48 -6.02 -18.06
CA ARG A 54 -9.09 -5.19 -19.22
C ARG A 54 -7.74 -4.52 -19.04
N HIS A 55 -7.42 -4.07 -17.83
CA HIS A 55 -6.14 -3.41 -17.54
C HIS A 55 -5.06 -4.43 -17.16
N GLY A 56 -5.45 -5.62 -16.69
CA GLY A 56 -4.54 -6.71 -16.37
C GLY A 56 -3.89 -7.40 -17.57
N SER A 57 -4.42 -7.20 -18.79
CA SER A 57 -3.83 -7.69 -20.04
C SER A 57 -2.90 -6.69 -20.73
N ILE A 58 -2.77 -5.46 -20.21
CA ILE A 58 -1.87 -4.45 -20.77
C ILE A 58 -0.44 -4.77 -20.34
N ASP A 59 0.49 -4.71 -21.30
CA ASP A 59 1.91 -4.92 -21.05
C ASP A 59 2.48 -3.85 -20.10
N GLY A 60 3.22 -4.28 -19.09
CA GLY A 60 3.88 -3.40 -18.13
C GLY A 60 5.03 -2.60 -18.74
N ALA A 61 5.69 -3.15 -19.77
CA ALA A 61 6.84 -2.51 -20.43
C ALA A 61 6.49 -1.13 -21.02
N TYR A 62 5.22 -0.88 -21.39
CA TYR A 62 4.77 0.41 -21.93
C TYR A 62 4.78 1.55 -20.90
N PHE A 63 4.78 1.23 -19.61
CA PHE A 63 4.89 2.22 -18.53
C PHE A 63 6.32 2.34 -18.00
N GLY A 64 7.09 1.27 -18.12
CA GLY A 64 8.44 1.15 -17.60
C GLY A 64 8.49 0.86 -16.09
N THR A 65 9.66 0.40 -15.66
CA THR A 65 9.93 0.01 -14.27
C THR A 65 10.09 1.20 -13.32
N THR A 66 10.48 2.36 -13.85
CA THR A 66 10.92 3.52 -13.04
C THR A 66 9.89 4.64 -12.93
N PHE A 67 8.81 4.59 -13.70
CA PHE A 67 7.88 5.72 -13.84
C PHE A 67 7.34 6.29 -12.51
N PRO A 68 6.82 5.50 -11.55
CA PRO A 68 6.33 6.04 -10.28
C PRO A 68 7.42 6.74 -9.47
N HIS A 69 8.64 6.19 -9.49
CA HIS A 69 9.77 6.72 -8.74
C HIS A 69 10.23 8.06 -9.32
N LEU A 70 10.32 8.15 -10.65
CA LEU A 70 10.64 9.40 -11.35
C LEU A 70 9.57 10.48 -11.11
N LEU A 71 8.30 10.10 -11.07
CA LEU A 71 7.21 11.04 -10.79
C LEU A 71 7.35 11.66 -9.38
N PHE A 72 7.67 10.87 -8.37
CA PHE A 72 7.89 11.38 -7.01
C PHE A 72 9.22 12.13 -6.85
N LEU A 73 10.23 11.82 -7.65
CA LEU A 73 11.47 12.60 -7.69
C LEU A 73 11.23 14.01 -8.24
N VAL A 74 10.41 14.14 -9.30
CA VAL A 74 10.06 15.44 -9.91
C VAL A 74 9.04 16.21 -9.07
N TYR A 75 8.12 15.50 -8.39
CA TYR A 75 7.09 16.11 -7.55
C TYR A 75 7.12 15.57 -6.10
N PRO A 76 8.11 15.95 -5.27
CA PRO A 76 8.27 15.43 -3.91
C PRO A 76 7.08 15.74 -3.00
N THR A 77 6.35 16.83 -3.26
CA THR A 77 5.16 17.25 -2.50
C THR A 77 3.98 16.29 -2.64
N LEU A 78 4.03 15.35 -3.60
CA LEU A 78 3.00 14.33 -3.81
C LEU A 78 3.27 13.03 -3.05
N ILE A 79 4.42 12.91 -2.37
CA ILE A 79 4.75 11.73 -1.57
C ILE A 79 3.79 11.69 -0.37
N PRO A 80 2.93 10.67 -0.26
CA PRO A 80 1.94 10.62 0.81
C PRO A 80 2.59 10.28 2.16
N PRO A 81 2.07 10.81 3.28
CA PRO A 81 2.54 10.45 4.60
C PRO A 81 2.22 8.98 4.91
N LYS A 82 3.12 8.30 5.64
CA LYS A 82 2.94 6.88 5.99
C LYS A 82 1.83 6.66 7.04
N SER A 83 1.51 7.67 7.85
CA SER A 83 0.46 7.66 8.88
C SER A 83 -0.45 8.89 8.75
N GLY A 84 -1.71 8.78 9.19
CA GLY A 84 -2.67 9.90 9.19
C GLY A 84 -3.56 9.98 7.93
N PRO A 85 -4.53 10.92 7.89
CA PRO A 85 -5.42 11.09 6.75
C PRO A 85 -4.67 11.54 5.47
N THR A 86 -5.10 11.03 4.31
CA THR A 86 -4.57 11.44 2.99
C THR A 86 -5.31 12.68 2.47
N ASP A 87 -4.68 13.85 2.57
CA ASP A 87 -5.28 15.13 2.18
C ASP A 87 -5.53 15.29 0.66
N LEU A 88 -4.98 14.40 -0.17
CA LEU A 88 -5.15 14.46 -1.62
C LEU A 88 -6.57 14.09 -2.11
N GLY A 89 -7.46 13.65 -1.20
CA GLY A 89 -8.81 13.17 -1.51
C GLY A 89 -9.97 14.15 -1.30
N SER A 90 -9.73 15.35 -0.77
CA SER A 90 -10.80 16.28 -0.31
C SER A 90 -11.29 17.31 -1.34
N LEU A 91 -10.98 17.18 -2.64
CA LEU A 91 -11.44 18.15 -3.66
C LEU A 91 -12.85 17.87 -4.22
N THR A 92 -13.62 16.96 -3.62
CA THR A 92 -15.04 16.76 -3.97
C THR A 92 -15.89 16.53 -2.72
N LYS A 93 -16.28 17.62 -2.06
CA LYS A 93 -17.53 17.74 -1.29
C LYS A 93 -17.68 19.19 -0.80
N ASP A 94 -18.38 19.99 -1.57
CA ASP A 94 -19.12 21.13 -1.02
C ASP A 94 -20.16 20.61 -0.01
N GLY A 95 -20.30 21.29 1.14
CA GLY A 95 -21.42 21.08 2.06
C GLY A 95 -21.06 20.91 3.54
N GLU A 96 -20.88 22.05 4.21
CA GLU A 96 -21.31 22.37 5.59
C GLU A 96 -20.76 21.60 6.81
N GLY A 97 -20.23 22.37 7.78
CA GLY A 97 -19.94 21.87 9.14
C GLY A 97 -18.90 22.64 9.94
N LYS A 98 -19.09 23.96 10.11
CA LYS A 98 -18.33 24.79 11.07
C LYS A 98 -18.60 24.32 12.50
N ASN A 99 -17.60 23.80 13.23
CA ASN A 99 -17.26 24.14 14.63
C ASN A 99 -16.30 23.12 15.26
N ARG A 100 -15.01 23.29 15.01
CA ARG A 100 -13.95 22.77 15.91
C ARG A 100 -12.57 23.43 15.72
N ARG A 101 -12.47 24.40 14.80
CA ARG A 101 -11.28 25.22 14.57
C ARG A 101 -11.15 26.25 15.70
N ARG A 102 -10.45 25.89 16.77
CA ARG A 102 -9.70 26.86 17.62
C ARG A 102 -8.75 26.26 18.66
N LEU A 103 -8.49 24.95 18.66
CA LEU A 103 -7.54 24.33 19.61
C LEU A 103 -6.51 23.40 18.97
N LYS A 104 -6.37 23.41 17.64
CA LYS A 104 -5.40 22.58 16.89
C LYS A 104 -4.55 23.42 15.92
N GLU A 105 -4.17 24.64 16.32
CA GLU A 105 -3.27 25.50 15.54
C GLU A 105 -1.82 25.48 16.04
N GLU A 106 -1.54 24.89 17.21
CA GLU A 106 -0.18 24.91 17.79
C GLU A 106 0.61 23.60 17.58
N GLN A 107 0.04 22.56 16.96
CA GLN A 107 0.70 21.23 16.88
C GLN A 107 0.97 20.72 15.45
N ASP A 108 0.40 21.33 14.41
CA ASP A 108 0.58 20.87 13.00
C ASP A 108 1.66 21.66 12.23
N VAL A 109 2.29 22.66 12.83
CA VAL A 109 3.34 23.48 12.17
C VAL A 109 4.75 22.87 12.20
N SER A 110 4.96 21.73 12.86
CA SER A 110 6.30 21.12 13.00
C SER A 110 6.59 19.96 12.03
N ALA A 111 5.66 19.60 11.14
CA ALA A 111 5.82 18.46 10.23
C ALA A 111 6.21 18.85 8.80
N ALA A 112 6.15 20.14 8.43
CA ALA A 112 6.37 20.61 7.06
C ALA A 112 7.73 21.29 6.82
N GLU A 113 8.49 21.59 7.87
CA GLU A 113 9.83 22.18 7.75
C GLU A 113 10.86 21.28 8.45
N GLY A 114 11.55 20.47 7.65
CA GLY A 114 12.53 19.50 8.15
C GLY A 114 13.20 18.72 7.03
N VAL A 115 13.60 19.42 5.96
CA VAL A 115 14.54 18.86 4.97
C VAL A 115 15.91 18.84 5.64
N GLY A 116 16.32 17.70 6.21
CA GLY A 116 17.70 17.54 6.68
C GLY A 116 18.00 16.67 7.89
N GLU A 117 17.05 15.89 8.43
CA GLU A 117 17.37 14.93 9.49
C GLU A 117 17.11 13.51 9.02
N SER A 118 18.05 12.62 9.35
CA SER A 118 18.07 11.20 9.00
C SER A 118 16.71 10.55 9.20
N ILE A 119 15.95 10.40 8.11
CA ILE A 119 14.68 9.66 8.11
C ILE A 119 15.04 8.20 8.40
N SER A 120 14.99 7.83 9.67
CA SER A 120 15.10 6.44 10.09
C SER A 120 13.88 5.71 9.53
N THR A 121 14.12 4.94 8.48
CA THR A 121 13.10 4.10 7.83
C THR A 121 12.44 3.15 8.84
N ALA A 122 13.19 2.73 9.86
CA ALA A 122 12.68 1.94 10.99
C ALA A 122 11.61 2.69 11.80
N ASN A 123 11.83 3.97 12.14
CA ASN A 123 10.85 4.77 12.88
C ASN A 123 9.58 5.02 12.08
N ALA A 124 9.70 5.21 10.76
CA ALA A 124 8.54 5.36 9.88
C ALA A 124 7.74 4.05 9.75
N ALA A 125 8.43 2.90 9.71
CA ALA A 125 7.79 1.58 9.71
C ALA A 125 7.07 1.25 11.03
N LEU A 126 7.64 1.63 12.18
CA LEU A 126 7.04 1.40 13.50
C LEU A 126 5.77 2.25 13.74
N LYS A 127 5.71 3.45 13.15
CA LYS A 127 4.53 4.35 13.25
C LYS A 127 3.39 3.99 12.28
N ALA A 128 3.64 3.11 11.31
CA ALA A 128 2.61 2.73 10.35
C ALA A 128 1.52 1.86 11.00
N GLU A 129 0.26 2.27 10.85
CA GLU A 129 -0.86 1.48 11.31
C GLU A 129 -0.96 0.17 10.53
N ARG A 130 -1.03 -0.96 11.25
CA ARG A 130 -1.16 -2.30 10.67
C ARG A 130 -2.42 -2.97 11.21
N TYR A 131 -3.07 -3.76 10.35
CA TYR A 131 -4.26 -4.50 10.73
C TYR A 131 -3.96 -5.43 11.91
N ARG A 132 -4.67 -5.24 13.03
CA ARG A 132 -4.57 -6.05 14.24
C ARG A 132 -5.81 -6.93 14.37
N PRO A 133 -5.74 -8.24 14.05
CA PRO A 133 -6.88 -9.13 14.15
C PRO A 133 -7.35 -9.28 15.60
N ARG A 134 -8.66 -9.28 15.80
CA ARG A 134 -9.31 -9.47 17.10
C ARG A 134 -10.42 -10.51 16.99
N ILE A 135 -10.60 -11.33 18.03
CA ILE A 135 -11.71 -12.28 18.18
C ILE A 135 -12.40 -11.95 19.49
N TYR A 136 -13.71 -11.71 19.45
CA TYR A 136 -14.50 -11.23 20.59
C TYR A 136 -13.89 -10.00 21.29
N GLY A 137 -13.24 -9.11 20.53
CA GLY A 137 -12.59 -7.90 21.06
C GLY A 137 -11.16 -8.10 21.59
N PHE A 138 -10.75 -9.34 21.84
CA PHE A 138 -9.41 -9.69 22.31
C PHE A 138 -8.42 -9.82 21.16
N GLN A 139 -7.17 -9.40 21.38
CA GLN A 139 -6.10 -9.60 20.41
C GLN A 139 -5.72 -11.08 20.32
N LEU A 140 -5.35 -11.54 19.12
CA LEU A 140 -4.82 -12.90 18.95
C LEU A 140 -3.48 -13.04 19.67
N ASN A 141 -3.42 -13.99 20.62
CA ASN A 141 -2.20 -14.39 21.30
C ASN A 141 -1.15 -14.89 20.28
N GLU A 142 0.12 -14.59 20.52
CA GLU A 142 1.23 -15.01 19.67
C GLU A 142 1.34 -16.53 19.55
N THR A 143 1.10 -17.28 20.63
CA THR A 143 1.11 -18.74 20.61
C THR A 143 0.10 -19.32 19.61
N ALA A 144 -1.09 -18.73 19.55
CA ALA A 144 -2.14 -19.15 18.61
C ALA A 144 -1.78 -18.83 17.14
N LYS A 145 -0.98 -17.77 16.90
CA LYS A 145 -0.48 -17.46 15.54
C LYS A 145 0.58 -18.48 15.12
N LEU A 146 1.51 -18.82 16.02
CA LEU A 146 2.57 -19.78 15.74
C LEU A 146 2.02 -21.18 15.52
N GLN A 147 1.05 -21.61 16.33
CA GLN A 147 0.47 -22.95 16.25
C GLN A 147 -0.18 -23.21 14.88
N ARG A 148 -0.93 -22.25 14.32
CA ARG A 148 -1.50 -22.40 12.96
C ARG A 148 -0.43 -22.60 11.89
N TRP A 149 0.71 -21.92 12.01
CA TRP A 149 1.82 -22.11 11.07
C TRP A 149 2.45 -23.49 11.23
N GLN A 150 2.66 -23.95 12.47
CA GLN A 150 3.19 -25.28 12.74
C GLN A 150 2.26 -26.40 12.24
N GLU A 151 0.95 -26.27 12.42
CA GLU A 151 -0.06 -27.18 11.89
C GLU A 151 -0.02 -27.22 10.36
N ALA A 152 -0.02 -26.07 9.68
CA ALA A 152 0.07 -26.02 8.23
C ALA A 152 1.37 -26.64 7.67
N VAL A 153 2.49 -26.53 8.39
CA VAL A 153 3.75 -27.19 8.02
C VAL A 153 3.65 -28.70 8.20
N ARG A 154 3.07 -29.16 9.32
CA ARG A 154 2.83 -30.58 9.58
C ARG A 154 1.94 -31.18 8.49
N ASP A 155 0.84 -30.52 8.15
CA ASP A 155 -0.09 -31.00 7.12
C ASP A 155 0.60 -31.12 5.75
N ARG A 156 1.48 -30.18 5.40
CA ARG A 156 2.32 -30.29 4.19
C ARG A 156 3.27 -31.48 4.22
N GLN A 157 3.83 -31.80 5.39
CA GLN A 157 4.72 -32.96 5.54
C GLN A 157 3.95 -34.27 5.46
N VAL A 158 2.77 -34.34 6.10
CA VAL A 158 1.88 -35.51 6.04
C VAL A 158 1.44 -35.76 4.60
N ALA A 159 0.94 -34.74 3.90
CA ALA A 159 0.54 -34.86 2.49
C ALA A 159 1.70 -35.31 1.59
N ARG A 160 2.94 -34.90 1.91
CA ARG A 160 4.14 -35.35 1.20
C ARG A 160 4.45 -36.83 1.45
N LEU A 161 4.22 -37.33 2.68
CA LEU A 161 4.42 -38.74 3.02
C LEU A 161 3.34 -39.61 2.37
N GLU A 162 2.07 -39.21 2.44
CA GLU A 162 0.95 -39.91 1.78
C GLU A 162 1.20 -40.06 0.27
N ALA A 163 1.65 -38.99 -0.40
CA ALA A 163 1.99 -39.04 -1.83
C ALA A 163 3.17 -39.97 -2.16
N LEU A 164 4.05 -40.25 -1.20
CA LEU A 164 5.12 -41.24 -1.37
C LEU A 164 4.60 -42.66 -1.15
N GLU A 165 3.73 -42.86 -0.16
CA GLU A 165 3.07 -44.15 0.10
C GLU A 165 2.21 -44.59 -1.09
N GLU A 166 1.44 -43.69 -1.70
CA GLU A 166 0.64 -43.96 -2.90
C GLU A 166 1.46 -44.37 -4.14
N ARG A 167 2.75 -44.06 -4.15
CA ARG A 167 3.66 -44.34 -5.27
C ARG A 167 4.43 -45.66 -5.09
N THR A 168 4.26 -46.33 -3.95
CA THR A 168 4.93 -47.61 -3.60
C THR A 168 3.99 -48.77 -3.82
#